data_AF-A0A1X7A0H6-F1
#
_entry.id   AF-A0A1X7A0H6-F1
#
_cell.length_a   1.000
_cell.length_b   1.000
_cell.length_c   1.000
_cell.angle_alpha   90.00
_cell.angle_beta   90.00
_cell.angle_gamma   90.00
#
_symmetry.space_group_name_H-M   'P 1'
#
loop_
_entity.id
_entity.type
_entity.pdbx_description
1 polymer ?
#
loop_
_entity_poly.entity_id
_entity_poly.type
_entity_poly.pdbx_seq_one_letter_code
_entity_poly.pdbx_strand_id
1 'polypeptide(L)'
;MGIATKRKTSLTLDAALLDSARNLGINVSAVANAALKHAVEDARRSKWLEENLETFAAQAEWHERNGHPLAEIISSPVAWTTA
;
A
#
# COMPACT_ATOMS: atom_id res chain seq x y z
N MET A 1 20.58 -10.07 -4.34
CA MET A 1 19.20 -10.54 -4.15
C MET A 1 19.16 -11.29 -2.82
N GLY A 2 18.67 -10.65 -1.75
CA GLY A 2 18.75 -11.21 -0.40
C GLY A 2 17.75 -12.36 -0.23
N ILE A 3 18.24 -13.49 0.27
CA ILE A 3 17.40 -14.64 0.65
C ILE A 3 16.47 -14.15 1.77
N ALA A 4 15.16 -14.12 1.52
CA ALA A 4 14.19 -13.74 2.54
C ALA A 4 14.18 -14.82 3.64
N THR A 5 14.85 -14.53 4.76
CA THR A 5 14.92 -15.44 5.90
C THR A 5 13.58 -15.42 6.62
N LYS A 6 12.83 -16.54 6.53
CA LYS A 6 11.62 -16.72 7.32
C LYS A 6 12.02 -16.84 8.80
N ARG A 7 11.59 -15.90 9.62
CA ARG A 7 11.75 -15.98 11.08
C ARG A 7 10.56 -16.71 11.68
N LYS A 8 10.81 -17.72 12.52
CA LYS A 8 9.77 -18.36 13.32
C LYS A 8 9.36 -17.40 14.45
N THR A 9 8.07 -17.11 14.52
CA THR A 9 7.46 -16.29 15.57
C THR A 9 6.36 -17.13 16.22
N SER A 10 6.32 -17.16 17.55
CA SER A 10 5.21 -17.78 18.29
C SER A 10 4.08 -16.75 18.44
N LEU A 11 2.84 -17.15 18.17
CA LEU A 11 1.65 -16.34 18.35
C LEU A 11 0.57 -17.17 19.02
N THR A 12 -0.25 -16.52 19.85
CA THR A 12 -1.37 -17.15 20.54
C THR A 12 -2.63 -16.93 19.73
N LEU A 13 -3.31 -18.02 19.37
CA LEU A 13 -4.58 -18.03 18.63
C LEU A 13 -5.59 -18.91 19.38
N ASP A 14 -6.86 -18.74 19.04
CA ASP A 14 -7.93 -19.57 19.57
C ASP A 14 -7.71 -21.05 19.20
N ALA A 15 -7.81 -21.92 20.21
CA ALA A 15 -7.54 -23.36 20.05
C ALA A 15 -8.61 -24.04 19.18
N ALA A 16 -9.89 -23.71 19.37
CA ALA A 16 -10.98 -24.30 18.60
C ALA A 16 -10.89 -23.92 17.11
N LEU A 17 -10.45 -22.69 16.82
CA LEU A 17 -10.18 -22.23 15.46
C LEU A 17 -9.00 -22.97 14.83
N LEU A 18 -7.91 -23.19 15.57
CA LEU A 18 -6.76 -23.96 15.09
C LEU A 18 -7.13 -25.42 14.79
N ASP A 19 -7.95 -26.02 15.65
CA ASP A 19 -8.45 -27.39 15.45
C ASP A 19 -9.34 -27.47 14.22
N SER A 20 -10.26 -26.51 14.05
CA SER A 20 -11.10 -26.40 12.87
C SER A 20 -10.27 -26.20 11.60
N ALA A 21 -9.30 -25.30 11.63
CA ALA A 21 -8.40 -25.04 10.50
C ALA A 21 -7.61 -26.30 10.11
N ARG A 22 -7.11 -27.05 11.09
CA ARG A 22 -6.42 -28.32 10.87
C ARG A 22 -7.33 -29.39 10.28
N ASN A 23 -8.56 -29.52 10.77
CA ASN A 23 -9.54 -30.46 10.23
C ASN A 23 -9.94 -30.13 8.77
N LEU A 24 -9.93 -28.84 8.42
CA LEU A 24 -10.21 -28.35 7.08
C LEU A 24 -8.97 -28.30 6.16
N GLY A 25 -7.79 -28.71 6.63
CA GLY A 25 -6.55 -28.68 5.85
C GLY A 25 -6.02 -27.27 5.56
N ILE A 26 -6.41 -26.27 6.33
CA ILE A 26 -5.99 -24.88 6.15
C ILE A 26 -4.56 -24.69 6.67
N ASN A 27 -3.70 -24.11 5.83
CA ASN A 27 -2.35 -23.74 6.23
C ASN A 27 -2.35 -22.42 7.01
N VAL A 28 -2.48 -22.52 8.34
CA VAL A 28 -2.52 -21.37 9.26
C VAL A 28 -1.32 -20.43 9.08
N SER A 29 -0.12 -20.96 8.86
CA SER A 29 1.07 -20.13 8.67
C SER A 29 1.00 -19.31 7.38
N ALA A 30 0.46 -19.87 6.29
CA ALA A 30 0.27 -19.15 5.04
C ALA A 30 -0.77 -18.03 5.18
N VAL A 31 -1.90 -18.33 5.85
CA VAL A 31 -2.96 -17.35 6.13
C VAL A 31 -2.44 -16.22 7.01
N ALA A 32 -1.76 -16.54 8.11
CA ALA A 32 -1.18 -15.56 9.02
C ALA A 32 -0.16 -14.66 8.31
N ASN A 33 0.68 -15.24 7.45
CA ASN A 33 1.66 -14.48 6.68
C ASN A 33 0.99 -13.54 5.66
N ALA A 34 -0.07 -13.99 4.99
CA ALA A 34 -0.82 -13.15 4.05
C ALA A 34 -1.52 -11.98 4.77
N ALA A 35 -2.18 -12.26 5.91
CA ALA A 35 -2.81 -11.25 6.74
C ALA A 35 -1.80 -10.23 7.28
N LEU A 36 -0.65 -10.70 7.77
CA LEU A 36 0.42 -9.83 8.25
C LEU A 36 0.98 -8.94 7.13
N LYS A 37 1.19 -9.49 5.93
CA LYS A 37 1.62 -8.70 4.77
C LYS A 37 0.64 -7.58 4.46
N HIS A 38 -0.66 -7.87 4.42
CA HIS A 38 -1.69 -6.87 4.15
C HIS A 38 -1.67 -5.75 5.21
N ALA A 39 -1.66 -6.12 6.50
CA ALA A 39 -1.63 -5.16 7.59
C ALA A 39 -0.38 -4.25 7.56
N VAL A 40 0.78 -4.80 7.20
CA VAL A 40 2.02 -4.02 7.05
C VAL A 40 1.93 -3.03 5.90
N GLU A 41 1.41 -3.44 4.74
CA GLU A 41 1.27 -2.55 3.59
C GLU A 41 0.26 -1.43 3.85
N ASP A 42 -0.84 -1.72 4.53
CA ASP A 42 -1.81 -0.70 4.94
C ASP A 42 -1.19 0.29 5.94
N ALA A 43 -0.49 -0.20 6.95
CA ALA A 43 0.19 0.66 7.93
C ALA A 43 1.25 1.55 7.26
N ARG A 44 2.00 1.02 6.29
CA ARG A 44 2.95 1.80 5.48
C ARG A 44 2.24 2.88 4.68
N ARG A 45 1.11 2.54 4.04
CA ARG A 45 0.32 3.50 3.27
C ARG A 45 -0.21 4.63 4.15
N SER A 46 -0.78 4.30 5.31
CA SER A 46 -1.28 5.30 6.27
C SER A 46 -0.15 6.21 6.75
N LYS A 47 1.00 5.63 7.12
CA LYS A 47 2.16 6.41 7.54
C LYS A 47 2.69 7.33 6.43
N TRP A 48 2.75 6.81 5.19
CA TRP A 48 3.15 7.63 4.04
C TRP A 48 2.18 8.77 3.81
N LEU A 49 0.86 8.53 3.91
CA LEU A 49 -0.13 9.59 3.81
C LEU A 49 0.10 10.65 4.88
N GLU A 50 0.23 10.26 6.15
CA GLU A 50 0.50 11.18 7.26
C GLU A 50 1.75 12.04 7.01
N GLU A 51 2.85 11.42 6.57
CA GLU A 51 4.11 12.13 6.28
C GLU A 51 4.01 13.08 5.08
N ASN A 52 3.13 12.80 4.11
CA ASN A 52 3.03 13.57 2.87
C ASN A 52 1.87 14.56 2.86
N LEU A 53 0.98 14.54 3.87
CA LEU A 53 -0.15 15.47 4.00
C LEU A 53 0.30 16.93 3.93
N GLU A 54 1.34 17.31 4.67
CA GLU A 54 1.87 18.68 4.67
C GLU A 54 2.48 19.06 3.31
N THR A 55 3.09 18.09 2.62
CA THR A 55 3.69 18.31 1.30
C THR A 55 2.62 18.51 0.23
N PHE A 56 1.53 17.73 0.27
CA PHE A 56 0.39 17.94 -0.62
C PHE A 56 -0.34 19.25 -0.36
N ALA A 57 -0.48 19.66 0.90
CA ALA A 57 -1.06 20.96 1.25
C ALA A 57 -0.20 22.12 0.72
N ALA A 58 1.12 22.07 0.92
CA ALA A 58 2.04 23.08 0.41
C ALA A 58 2.06 23.12 -1.14
N GLN A 59 1.97 21.96 -1.79
CA GLN A 59 1.89 21.88 -3.25
C GLN A 59 0.56 22.46 -3.78
N ALA A 60 -0.57 22.19 -3.11
CA ALA A 60 -1.86 22.74 -3.48
C ALA A 60 -1.88 24.28 -3.36
N GLU A 61 -1.35 24.83 -2.25
CA GLU A 61 -1.23 26.28 -2.07
C GLU A 61 -0.33 26.91 -3.15
N TRP A 62 0.76 26.23 -3.52
CA TRP A 62 1.63 26.69 -4.60
C TRP A 62 0.90 26.70 -5.96
N HIS A 63 0.10 25.68 -6.26
CA HIS A 63 -0.69 25.62 -7.51
C HIS A 63 -1.79 26.69 -7.57
N GLU A 64 -2.46 27.00 -6.46
CA GLU A 64 -3.44 28.09 -6.40
C GLU A 64 -2.79 29.45 -6.69
N ARG A 65 -1.56 29.65 -6.19
CA ARG A 65 -0.84 30.92 -6.31
C ARG A 65 -0.14 31.11 -7.66
N ASN A 66 0.35 30.02 -8.27
CA ASN A 66 1.22 30.09 -9.46
C ASN A 66 0.57 29.52 -10.73
N GLY A 67 -0.64 28.95 -10.61
CA GLY A 67 -1.26 28.19 -11.68
C GLY A 67 -0.62 26.80 -11.85
N HIS A 68 -1.31 25.92 -12.57
CA HIS A 68 -0.78 24.58 -12.82
C HIS A 68 0.29 24.66 -13.93
N PRO A 69 1.53 24.21 -13.69
CA PRO A 69 2.66 24.43 -14.61
C PRO A 69 2.49 23.73 -15.96
N LEU A 70 1.61 22.73 -16.02
CA LEU A 70 1.29 22.01 -17.25
C LEU A 70 -0.04 22.46 -17.88
N ALA A 71 -0.75 23.45 -17.32
CA ALA A 71 -2.11 23.84 -17.73
C ALA A 71 -2.29 24.00 -19.25
N GLU A 72 -1.31 24.62 -19.93
CA GLU A 72 -1.35 24.82 -21.39
C GLU A 72 -1.25 23.51 -22.19
N ILE A 73 -0.48 22.53 -21.69
CA ILE A 73 -0.29 21.24 -22.36
C ILE A 73 -1.52 20.35 -22.19
N ILE A 74 -2.10 20.32 -20.98
CA ILE A 74 -3.31 19.52 -20.69
C ILE A 74 -4.58 20.09 -21.34
N SER A 75 -4.65 21.41 -21.52
CA SER A 75 -5.81 22.07 -22.13
C SER A 75 -5.71 22.14 -23.66
N SER A 76 -4.54 21.82 -24.24
CA SER A 76 -4.37 21.75 -25.69
C SER A 76 -4.78 20.37 -26.21
N PRO A 77 -5.66 20.26 -27.22
CA PRO A 77 -5.92 18.98 -27.87
C PRO A 77 -4.64 18.52 -28.54
N VAL A 78 -3.99 17.47 -28.00
CA VAL A 78 -2.80 16.91 -28.62
C VAL A 78 -3.22 16.33 -29.98
N ALA A 79 -2.88 17.04 -31.06
CA ALA A 79 -2.90 16.47 -32.39
C ALA A 79 -1.72 15.51 -32.47
N TRP A 80 -1.92 14.28 -31.99
CA TRP A 80 -1.01 13.18 -32.31
C TRP A 80 -1.14 12.95 -33.82
N THR A 81 -0.33 13.66 -34.60
CA THR A 81 -0.20 13.37 -36.02
C THR A 81 0.55 12.04 -36.09
N THR A 82 -0.19 10.97 -36.43
CA THR A 82 0.40 9.72 -36.89
C THR A 82 0.91 9.96 -38.31
N ALA A 83 2.22 9.76 -38.49
CA ALA A 83 2.85 9.56 -39.79
C ALA A 83 3.19 8.08 -39.95
#